data_AF-W2QSC4-F1
#
_entry.id   AF-W2QSC4-F1
#
_cell.length_a   1.000
_cell.length_b   1.000
_cell.length_c   1.000
_cell.angle_alpha   90.00
_cell.angle_beta   90.00
_cell.angle_gamma   90.00
#
_symmetry.space_group_name_H-M   'P 1'
#
loop_
_entity.id
_entity.type
_entity.pdbx_description
1 polymer ?
#
loop_
_entity_poly.entity_id
_entity_poly.type
_entity_poly.pdbx_seq_one_letter_code
_entity_poly.pdbx_strand_id
1 'polypeptide(L)'
;MEEADEAMIPHSGRPQGPPIAIHPPLPPFMDHDLRLEETTTRTAVIHGGSGETSRQVEALAQHSAAVQHRTAEQLGQVQEQLERLAAKTSEYLQAQHDRQSALLEQQEEIKRQMDEHRQFLEEQYRLLRAAEEAVGRQGRRLENLAEAVQPRIQARWGAFAQGAATTEDSRLPEAPAVTVAIGTNLPVHPINRGSSKKEKRDFMDSYAFYMRRMQALNQGTEAKVFVMPLSSCIEQGTMVRICGFELFKEEKNVTEAEWRDYFLSARLPDNTAYKTLGREVKNLCIDTELQDVESRLSRLMADFYEIVDRLNIEDIVQAEPK
;
A
#
# COMPACT_ATOMS: atom_id res chain seq x y z
N MET A 1 56.33 -13.49 -8.36
CA MET A 1 56.29 -14.39 -7.21
C MET A 1 54.81 -14.72 -7.06
N GLU A 2 54.33 -15.60 -7.93
CA GLU A 2 54.20 -17.06 -7.68
C GLU A 2 53.22 -17.30 -6.51
N GLU A 3 51.98 -17.74 -6.74
CA GLU A 3 51.55 -19.08 -7.23
C GLU A 3 51.95 -20.16 -6.20
N ALA A 4 51.05 -20.96 -5.62
CA ALA A 4 50.07 -21.87 -6.21
C ALA A 4 48.77 -21.91 -5.37
N ASP A 5 47.54 -22.14 -5.88
CA ASP A 5 46.99 -23.05 -6.90
C ASP A 5 46.50 -24.40 -6.36
N GLU A 6 45.45 -24.89 -7.03
CA GLU A 6 44.65 -26.12 -6.97
C GLU A 6 43.45 -26.22 -6.00
N ALA A 7 42.24 -26.64 -6.41
CA ALA A 7 41.54 -26.73 -7.71
C ALA A 7 40.07 -27.18 -7.45
N MET A 8 39.23 -27.15 -8.51
CA MET A 8 37.96 -27.89 -8.77
C MET A 8 36.66 -27.16 -8.33
N ILE A 9 35.64 -26.80 -9.15
CA ILE A 9 35.18 -26.99 -10.55
C ILE A 9 34.17 -25.85 -10.87
N PRO A 10 34.03 -25.31 -12.11
CA PRO A 10 32.95 -24.37 -12.44
C PRO A 10 31.74 -25.05 -13.12
N HIS A 11 30.54 -24.89 -12.55
CA HIS A 11 29.28 -25.17 -13.26
C HIS A 11 28.66 -23.87 -13.76
N SER A 12 28.92 -23.55 -15.02
CA SER A 12 28.24 -22.52 -15.81
C SER A 12 26.88 -23.02 -16.31
N GLY A 13 25.80 -22.57 -15.68
CA GLY A 13 24.42 -22.80 -16.15
C GLY A 13 23.96 -21.71 -17.11
N ARG A 14 24.24 -21.87 -18.40
CA ARG A 14 23.62 -21.09 -19.49
C ARG A 14 22.35 -21.84 -19.94
N PRO A 15 21.19 -21.18 -20.16
CA PRO A 15 20.03 -21.88 -20.70
C PRO A 15 20.34 -22.31 -22.13
N GLN A 16 20.41 -23.62 -22.35
CA GLN A 16 20.51 -24.20 -23.68
C GLN A 16 19.18 -23.96 -24.41
N GLY A 17 19.24 -23.29 -25.56
CA GLY A 17 18.13 -23.30 -26.51
C GLY A 17 17.85 -24.73 -27.00
N PRO A 18 16.68 -24.98 -27.62
CA PRO A 18 16.29 -26.32 -28.04
C PRO A 18 17.30 -26.87 -29.07
N PRO A 19 17.50 -28.20 -29.11
CA PRO A 19 18.50 -28.81 -29.97
C PRO A 19 18.17 -28.55 -31.44
N ILE A 20 19.17 -28.07 -32.19
CA ILE A 20 19.12 -28.02 -33.65
C ILE A 20 18.98 -29.46 -34.13
N ALA A 21 17.82 -29.78 -34.73
CA ALA A 21 17.61 -31.05 -35.40
C ALA A 21 18.55 -31.12 -36.62
N ILE A 22 19.63 -31.89 -36.49
CA ILE A 22 20.44 -32.30 -37.62
C ILE A 22 19.58 -33.29 -38.40
N HIS A 23 19.04 -32.85 -39.54
CA HIS A 23 18.34 -33.74 -40.46
C HIS A 23 19.32 -34.80 -40.99
N PRO A 24 18.93 -36.08 -41.06
CA PRO A 24 19.71 -37.07 -41.80
C PRO A 24 19.77 -36.66 -43.28
N PRO A 25 20.89 -36.91 -43.99
CA PRO A 25 20.97 -36.61 -45.41
C PRO A 25 19.89 -37.40 -46.15
N LEU A 26 19.22 -36.71 -47.08
CA LEU A 26 18.25 -37.33 -47.99
C LEU A 26 18.91 -38.55 -48.66
N PRO A 27 18.22 -39.70 -48.75
CA PRO A 27 18.73 -40.83 -49.52
C PRO A 27 18.98 -40.36 -50.96
N PRO A 28 20.08 -40.80 -51.60
CA PRO A 28 20.35 -40.45 -52.98
C PRO A 28 19.16 -40.86 -53.84
N PHE A 29 18.74 -39.93 -54.70
CA PHE A 29 17.73 -40.16 -55.72
C PHE A 29 18.09 -41.45 -56.46
N MET A 30 17.30 -42.51 -56.27
CA MET A 30 17.40 -43.69 -57.11
C MET A 30 16.75 -43.27 -58.43
N ASP A 31 17.59 -43.01 -59.44
CA ASP A 31 17.16 -42.97 -60.83
C ASP A 31 16.51 -44.32 -61.12
N HIS A 32 15.18 -44.35 -61.13
CA HIS A 32 14.48 -45.41 -61.81
C HIS A 32 14.70 -45.13 -63.28
N ASP A 33 15.62 -45.90 -63.88
CA ASP A 33 15.77 -46.07 -65.32
C ASP A 33 14.36 -46.16 -65.94
N LEU A 34 13.88 -45.03 -66.43
CA LEU A 34 12.76 -44.96 -67.36
C LEU A 34 13.31 -45.60 -68.63
N ARG A 35 13.21 -46.93 -68.66
CA ARG A 35 13.45 -47.73 -69.84
C ARG A 35 12.37 -47.31 -70.83
N LEU A 36 12.67 -46.25 -71.58
CA LEU A 36 11.92 -45.87 -72.77
C LEU A 36 12.05 -47.08 -73.68
N GLU A 37 11.02 -47.93 -73.73
CA GLU A 37 10.89 -48.88 -74.84
C GLU A 37 10.67 -48.02 -76.08
N GLU A 38 11.79 -47.71 -76.74
CA GLU A 38 11.85 -47.08 -78.03
C GLU A 38 10.96 -47.88 -78.98
N THR A 39 9.77 -47.34 -79.25
CA THR A 39 8.78 -47.99 -80.10
C THR A 39 9.27 -47.85 -81.53
N THR A 40 10.19 -48.73 -81.91
CA THR A 40 10.71 -48.82 -83.27
C THR A 40 9.53 -49.08 -84.20
N THR A 41 9.12 -48.06 -84.93
CA THR A 41 8.14 -48.19 -86.01
C THR A 41 8.81 -48.95 -87.15
N ARG A 42 8.70 -50.27 -87.12
CA ARG A 42 9.28 -51.14 -88.14
C ARG A 42 8.33 -51.15 -89.35
N THR A 43 8.63 -50.34 -90.36
CA THR A 43 7.92 -50.34 -91.64
C THR A 43 8.14 -51.67 -92.34
N ALA A 44 7.18 -52.59 -92.24
CA ALA A 44 7.15 -53.79 -93.05
C ALA A 44 6.60 -53.45 -94.44
N VAL A 45 7.42 -53.62 -95.48
CA VAL A 45 6.98 -53.53 -96.88
C VAL A 45 6.21 -54.82 -97.21
N ILE A 46 4.94 -54.69 -97.59
CA ILE A 46 4.03 -55.82 -97.82
C ILE A 46 3.92 -56.11 -99.33
N HIS A 47 4.11 -57.37 -99.73
CA HIS A 47 3.69 -57.93 -101.01
C HIS A 47 2.89 -59.23 -100.77
N GLY A 48 1.63 -59.26 -101.22
CA GLY A 48 0.84 -60.50 -101.43
C GLY A 48 -0.43 -60.66 -100.57
N GLY A 49 -1.56 -60.97 -101.22
CA GLY A 49 -2.77 -61.55 -100.62
C GLY A 49 -3.70 -60.62 -99.81
N SER A 50 -4.77 -60.12 -100.43
CA SER A 50 -5.72 -59.12 -99.90
C SER A 50 -6.44 -59.49 -98.58
N GLY A 51 -6.45 -60.76 -98.15
CA GLY A 51 -7.21 -61.20 -96.98
C GLY A 51 -6.40 -61.35 -95.68
N GLU A 52 -5.11 -61.70 -95.79
CA GLU A 52 -4.24 -61.98 -94.63
C GLU A 52 -3.52 -60.72 -94.14
N THR A 53 -3.22 -59.82 -95.08
CA THR A 53 -2.72 -58.47 -94.83
C THR A 53 -3.72 -57.61 -94.07
N SER A 54 -5.02 -57.70 -94.39
CA SER A 54 -6.08 -57.01 -93.66
C SER A 54 -6.15 -57.45 -92.20
N ARG A 55 -6.02 -58.76 -91.93
CA ARG A 55 -6.05 -59.29 -90.56
C ARG A 55 -4.83 -58.89 -89.74
N GLN A 56 -3.64 -58.82 -90.34
CA GLN A 56 -2.42 -58.36 -89.66
C GLN A 56 -2.46 -56.86 -89.35
N VAL A 57 -2.97 -56.03 -90.26
CA VAL A 57 -3.15 -54.60 -90.02
C VAL A 57 -4.18 -54.36 -88.91
N GLU A 58 -5.26 -55.14 -88.89
CA GLU A 58 -6.30 -55.05 -87.85
C GLU A 58 -5.79 -55.51 -86.48
N ALA A 59 -4.98 -56.58 -86.42
CA ALA A 59 -4.32 -57.02 -85.19
C ALA A 59 -3.32 -55.98 -84.66
N LEU A 60 -2.54 -55.34 -85.56
CA LEU A 60 -1.61 -54.27 -85.19
C LEU A 60 -2.36 -53.02 -84.69
N ALA A 61 -3.50 -52.67 -85.31
CA ALA A 61 -4.36 -51.57 -84.88
C ALA A 61 -4.97 -51.83 -83.50
N GLN A 62 -5.47 -53.04 -83.25
CA GLN A 62 -5.98 -53.44 -81.92
C GLN A 62 -4.89 -53.41 -80.85
N HIS A 63 -3.68 -53.90 -81.18
CA HIS A 63 -2.54 -53.83 -80.27
C HIS A 63 -2.12 -52.38 -79.99
N SER A 64 -2.07 -51.53 -81.02
CA SER A 64 -1.75 -50.10 -80.87
C SER A 64 -2.78 -49.38 -80.00
N ALA A 65 -4.08 -49.62 -80.23
CA ALA A 65 -5.16 -49.06 -79.43
C ALA A 65 -5.10 -49.52 -77.97
N ALA A 66 -4.81 -50.81 -77.73
CA ALA A 66 -4.66 -51.35 -76.39
C ALA A 66 -3.46 -50.75 -75.64
N VAL A 67 -2.33 -50.56 -76.33
CA VAL A 67 -1.14 -49.89 -75.77
C VAL A 67 -1.46 -48.44 -75.44
N GLN A 68 -2.07 -47.68 -76.36
CA GLN A 68 -2.42 -46.28 -76.10
C GLN A 68 -3.42 -46.12 -74.95
N HIS A 69 -4.40 -47.01 -74.82
CA HIS A 69 -5.33 -47.02 -73.70
C HIS A 69 -4.58 -47.23 -72.37
N ARG A 70 -3.65 -48.19 -72.33
CA ARG A 70 -2.83 -48.46 -71.15
C ARG A 70 -1.93 -47.28 -70.80
N THR A 71 -1.33 -46.64 -71.80
CA THR A 71 -0.47 -45.46 -71.61
C THR A 71 -1.28 -44.27 -71.09
N ALA A 72 -2.50 -44.06 -71.58
CA ALA A 72 -3.40 -43.01 -71.10
C ALA A 72 -3.84 -43.24 -69.64
N GLU A 73 -4.16 -44.49 -69.28
CA GLU A 73 -4.47 -44.85 -67.89
C GLU A 73 -3.28 -44.63 -66.94
N GLN A 74 -2.07 -45.01 -67.36
CA GLN A 74 -0.85 -44.77 -66.59
C GLN A 74 -0.56 -43.28 -66.40
N LEU A 75 -0.72 -42.48 -67.46
CA LEU A 75 -0.60 -41.02 -67.39
C LEU A 75 -1.64 -40.41 -66.43
N GLY A 76 -2.89 -40.88 -66.49
CA GLY A 76 -3.94 -40.45 -65.57
C GLY A 76 -3.62 -40.77 -64.11
N GLN A 77 -3.12 -41.98 -63.82
CA GLN A 77 -2.74 -42.38 -62.47
C GLN A 77 -1.58 -41.55 -61.92
N VAL A 78 -0.57 -41.27 -62.75
CA VAL A 78 0.57 -40.42 -62.36
C VAL A 78 0.12 -38.98 -62.11
N GLN A 79 -0.78 -38.46 -62.94
CA GLN A 79 -1.32 -37.11 -62.77
C GLN A 79 -2.16 -37.00 -61.49
N GLU A 80 -2.98 -37.99 -61.19
CA GLU A 80 -3.76 -38.03 -59.95
C GLU A 80 -2.86 -38.15 -58.70
N GLN A 81 -1.76 -38.90 -58.81
CA GLN A 81 -0.74 -38.95 -57.75
C GLN A 81 -0.03 -37.60 -57.55
N LEU A 82 0.30 -36.91 -58.64
CA LEU A 82 0.90 -35.57 -58.59
C LEU A 82 -0.06 -34.56 -57.95
N GLU A 83 -1.34 -34.58 -58.28
CA GLU A 83 -2.35 -33.70 -57.68
C GLU A 83 -2.52 -33.97 -56.18
N ARG A 84 -2.59 -35.25 -55.77
CA ARG A 84 -2.64 -35.61 -54.35
C ARG A 84 -1.38 -35.18 -53.60
N LEU A 85 -0.22 -35.32 -54.23
CA LEU A 85 1.04 -34.89 -53.63
C LEU A 85 1.09 -33.37 -53.50
N ALA A 86 0.68 -32.63 -54.54
CA ALA A 86 0.60 -31.17 -54.52
C ALA A 86 -0.37 -30.66 -53.45
N ALA A 87 -1.55 -31.29 -53.32
CA ALA A 87 -2.53 -30.96 -52.30
C ALA A 87 -1.96 -31.15 -50.87
N LYS A 88 -1.37 -32.32 -50.58
CA LYS A 88 -0.72 -32.57 -49.29
C LYS A 88 0.42 -31.61 -48.99
N THR A 89 1.20 -31.24 -50.01
CA THR A 89 2.30 -30.28 -49.85
C THR A 89 1.75 -28.89 -49.51
N SER A 90 0.67 -28.47 -50.18
CA SER A 90 0.00 -27.20 -49.87
C SER A 90 -0.61 -27.18 -48.47
N GLU A 91 -1.29 -28.24 -48.06
CA GLU A 91 -1.85 -28.37 -46.70
C GLU A 91 -0.76 -28.29 -45.62
N TYR A 92 0.37 -28.96 -45.85
CA TYR A 92 1.50 -28.92 -44.93
C TYR A 92 2.08 -27.50 -44.79
N LEU A 93 2.31 -26.82 -45.91
CA LEU A 93 2.83 -25.45 -45.91
C LEU A 93 1.85 -24.47 -45.26
N GLN A 94 0.55 -24.62 -45.53
CA GLN A 94 -0.50 -23.81 -44.91
C GLN A 94 -0.53 -24.04 -43.39
N ALA A 95 -0.56 -25.29 -42.95
CA ALA A 95 -0.56 -25.62 -41.52
C ALA A 95 0.70 -25.10 -40.82
N GLN A 96 1.85 -25.12 -41.50
CA GLN A 96 3.08 -24.53 -40.96
C GLN A 96 2.95 -23.01 -40.82
N HIS A 97 2.39 -22.33 -41.82
CA HIS A 97 2.18 -20.88 -41.79
C HIS A 97 1.19 -20.47 -40.70
N ASP A 98 0.08 -21.17 -40.57
CA ASP A 98 -0.94 -20.92 -39.54
C ASP A 98 -0.33 -21.10 -38.14
N ARG A 99 0.49 -22.14 -37.95
CA ARG A 99 1.17 -22.39 -36.67
C ARG A 99 2.18 -21.30 -36.32
N GLN A 100 2.87 -20.77 -37.31
CA GLN A 100 3.83 -19.69 -37.12
C GLN A 100 3.13 -18.36 -36.80
N SER A 101 1.99 -18.11 -37.44
CA SER A 101 1.14 -16.94 -37.19
C SER A 101 0.54 -16.97 -35.79
N ALA A 102 -0.01 -18.12 -35.37
CA ALA A 102 -0.57 -18.31 -34.04
C ALA A 102 0.46 -18.08 -32.91
N LEU A 103 1.72 -18.49 -33.13
CA LEU A 103 2.80 -18.22 -32.16
C LEU A 103 3.13 -16.73 -32.05
N LEU A 104 3.10 -15.99 -33.15
CA LEU A 104 3.33 -14.54 -33.15
C LEU A 104 2.18 -13.81 -32.45
N GLU A 105 0.94 -14.16 -32.78
CA GLU A 105 -0.25 -13.62 -32.11
C GLU A 105 -0.21 -13.89 -30.60
N GLN A 106 0.15 -15.11 -30.19
CA GLN A 106 0.30 -15.45 -28.78
C GLN A 106 1.40 -14.61 -28.11
N GLN A 107 2.51 -14.35 -28.80
CA GLN A 107 3.59 -13.52 -28.25
C GLN A 107 3.16 -12.04 -28.12
N GLU A 108 2.41 -11.52 -29.08
CA GLU A 108 1.86 -10.16 -29.02
C GLU A 108 0.83 -10.02 -27.90
N GLU A 109 -0.04 -11.01 -27.72
CA GLU A 109 -1.03 -11.00 -26.63
C GLU A 109 -0.36 -11.03 -25.26
N ILE A 110 0.68 -11.86 -25.07
CA ILE A 110 1.45 -11.88 -23.81
C ILE A 110 2.12 -10.53 -23.55
N LYS A 111 2.69 -9.90 -24.59
CA LYS A 111 3.27 -8.55 -24.47
C LYS A 111 2.22 -7.51 -24.08
N ARG A 112 1.05 -7.55 -24.72
CA ARG A 112 -0.08 -6.66 -24.41
C ARG A 112 -0.52 -6.81 -22.96
N GLN A 113 -0.69 -8.03 -22.48
CA GLN A 113 -1.06 -8.30 -21.08
C GLN A 113 0.00 -7.79 -20.10
N MET A 114 1.29 -7.98 -20.40
CA MET A 114 2.38 -7.44 -19.59
C MET A 114 2.38 -5.92 -19.53
N ASP A 115 2.08 -5.26 -20.65
CA ASP A 115 1.98 -3.80 -20.72
C ASP A 115 0.75 -3.27 -19.97
N GLU A 116 -0.39 -3.94 -20.09
CA GLU A 116 -1.59 -3.61 -19.31
C GLU A 116 -1.33 -3.78 -17.80
N HIS A 117 -0.66 -4.86 -17.38
CA HIS A 117 -0.27 -5.07 -16.00
C HIS A 117 0.70 -4.00 -15.48
N ARG A 118 1.67 -3.60 -16.31
CA ARG A 118 2.63 -2.54 -16.00
C ARG A 118 1.91 -1.20 -15.82
N GLN A 119 1.04 -0.82 -16.76
CA GLN A 119 0.26 0.41 -16.68
C GLN A 119 -0.65 0.43 -15.45
N PHE A 120 -1.28 -0.70 -15.14
CA PHE A 120 -2.07 -0.84 -13.93
C PHE A 120 -1.23 -0.59 -12.67
N LEU A 121 -0.04 -1.20 -12.57
CA LEU A 121 0.87 -1.00 -11.44
C LEU A 121 1.36 0.45 -11.32
N GLU A 122 1.69 1.07 -12.46
CA GLU A 122 2.12 2.47 -12.53
C GLU A 122 1.01 3.42 -12.04
N GLU A 123 -0.25 3.16 -12.41
CA GLU A 123 -1.39 3.97 -11.94
C GLU A 123 -1.66 3.75 -10.44
N GLN A 124 -1.54 2.51 -9.94
CA GLN A 124 -1.62 2.24 -8.51
C GLN A 124 -0.53 2.98 -7.73
N TYR A 125 0.69 3.01 -8.25
CA TYR A 125 1.81 3.71 -7.63
C TYR A 125 1.64 5.24 -7.70
N ARG A 126 1.07 5.76 -8.80
CA ARG A 126 0.71 7.17 -8.94
C ARG A 126 -0.33 7.61 -7.90
N LEU A 127 -1.38 6.82 -7.72
CA LEU A 127 -2.41 7.05 -6.71
C LEU A 127 -1.83 6.98 -5.29
N LEU A 128 -0.97 6.00 -5.02
CA LEU A 128 -0.28 5.87 -3.73
C LEU A 128 0.60 7.09 -3.44
N ARG A 129 1.38 7.57 -4.42
CA ARG A 129 2.21 8.76 -4.29
C ARG A 129 1.38 10.04 -4.09
N ALA A 130 0.24 10.17 -4.79
CA ALA A 130 -0.67 11.29 -4.58
C ALA A 130 -1.32 11.27 -3.18
N ALA A 131 -1.64 10.08 -2.67
CA ALA A 131 -2.13 9.89 -1.30
C ALA A 131 -1.03 10.22 -0.27
N GLU A 132 0.21 9.77 -0.49
CA GLU A 132 1.38 10.10 0.34
C GLU A 132 1.63 11.61 0.38
N GLU A 133 1.57 12.31 -0.76
CA GLU A 133 1.69 13.77 -0.81
C GLU A 133 0.53 14.49 -0.11
N ALA A 134 -0.69 13.97 -0.24
CA ALA A 134 -1.86 14.51 0.45
C ALA A 134 -1.75 14.34 1.97
N VAL A 135 -1.31 13.16 2.42
CA VAL A 135 -1.01 12.87 3.83
C VAL A 135 0.14 13.74 4.32
N GLY A 136 1.20 13.93 3.53
CA GLY A 136 2.30 14.83 3.88
C GLY A 136 1.89 16.31 3.95
N ARG A 137 0.98 16.76 3.08
CA ARG A 137 0.35 18.10 3.19
C ARG A 137 -0.54 18.22 4.44
N GLN A 138 -1.27 17.16 4.78
CA GLN A 138 -2.07 17.10 6.00
C GLN A 138 -1.19 17.07 7.26
N GLY A 139 -0.08 16.33 7.25
CA GLY A 139 0.92 16.28 8.31
C GLY A 139 1.53 17.66 8.59
N ARG A 140 1.98 18.36 7.54
CA ARG A 140 2.47 19.75 7.68
C ARG A 140 1.41 20.72 8.20
N ARG A 141 0.14 20.53 7.83
CA ARG A 141 -0.96 21.35 8.34
C ARG A 141 -1.27 21.04 9.80
N LEU A 142 -1.13 19.79 10.22
CA LEU A 142 -1.23 19.36 11.62
C LEU A 142 -0.05 19.89 12.44
N GLU A 143 1.19 19.84 11.94
CA GLU A 143 2.37 20.43 12.58
C GLU A 143 2.24 21.95 12.74
N ASN A 144 1.84 22.67 11.70
CA ASN A 144 1.58 24.11 11.79
C ASN A 144 0.47 24.45 12.80
N LEU A 145 -0.54 23.59 12.93
CA LEU A 145 -1.62 23.75 13.90
C LEU A 145 -1.16 23.37 15.31
N ALA A 146 -0.31 22.35 15.44
CA ALA A 146 0.36 21.96 16.68
C ALA A 146 1.17 23.12 17.24
N GLU A 147 2.03 23.72 16.40
CA GLU A 147 2.84 24.89 16.74
C GLU A 147 1.97 26.10 17.09
N ALA A 148 0.86 26.32 16.37
CA ALA A 148 -0.06 27.43 16.67
C ALA A 148 -0.82 27.25 18.00
N VAL A 149 -1.07 26.01 18.41
CA VAL A 149 -1.77 25.66 19.66
C VAL A 149 -0.80 25.46 20.83
N GLN A 150 0.49 25.24 20.56
CA GLN A 150 1.53 25.01 21.57
C GLN A 150 1.66 26.11 22.63
N PRO A 151 1.58 27.42 22.30
CA PRO A 151 1.52 28.48 23.31
C PRO A 151 0.28 28.39 24.20
N ARG A 152 -0.85 27.90 23.67
CA ARG A 152 -2.12 27.75 24.42
C ARG A 152 -2.08 26.55 25.38
N ILE A 153 -1.48 25.44 24.96
CA ILE A 153 -1.28 24.24 25.81
C ILE A 153 -0.22 24.49 26.88
N GLN A 154 0.90 25.12 26.52
CA GLN A 154 1.94 25.50 27.48
C GLN A 154 1.44 26.59 28.43
N ALA A 155 0.58 27.51 27.98
CA ALA A 155 -0.08 28.46 28.86
C ALA A 155 -1.04 27.77 29.84
N ARG A 156 -1.77 26.72 29.42
CA ARG A 156 -2.79 26.03 30.25
C ARG A 156 -2.19 25.55 31.57
N TRP A 157 -1.18 24.68 31.54
CA TRP A 157 -0.55 24.10 32.75
C TRP A 157 1.00 24.11 32.80
N GLY A 158 1.68 24.77 31.86
CA GLY A 158 3.14 24.72 31.75
C GLY A 158 3.90 25.18 33.00
N ALA A 159 3.36 26.18 33.71
CA ALA A 159 3.94 26.67 34.97
C ALA A 159 3.94 25.63 36.11
N PHE A 160 3.01 24.66 36.07
CA PHE A 160 2.96 23.56 37.05
C PHE A 160 3.92 22.44 36.70
N ALA A 161 4.03 22.11 35.42
CA ALA A 161 4.87 21.01 34.93
C ALA A 161 6.38 21.32 35.02
N GLN A 162 6.74 22.60 34.93
CA GLN A 162 8.13 23.05 34.99
C GLN A 162 8.71 23.07 36.41
N GLY A 163 7.90 22.79 37.44
CA GLY A 163 8.31 22.71 38.84
C GLY A 163 9.20 23.89 39.23
N ALA A 164 8.59 25.06 39.49
CA ALA A 164 9.24 26.32 39.88
C ALA A 164 10.75 26.20 40.04
N ALA A 165 11.50 26.59 39.01
CA ALA A 165 12.95 26.66 39.04
C ALA A 165 13.37 27.22 40.40
N THR A 166 14.17 26.42 41.10
CA THR A 166 14.87 26.70 42.35
C THR A 166 14.97 28.20 42.64
N THR A 167 14.13 28.70 43.53
CA THR A 167 14.49 29.90 44.28
C THR A 167 15.32 29.40 45.45
N GLU A 168 16.63 29.54 45.27
CA GLU A 168 17.64 29.27 46.27
C GLU A 168 17.31 29.94 47.61
N ASP A 169 17.71 29.23 48.66
CA ASP A 169 17.95 29.72 50.00
C ASP A 169 18.51 31.16 49.99
N SER A 170 17.71 32.09 50.48
CA SER A 170 18.16 33.45 50.79
C SER A 170 17.39 33.94 52.00
N ARG A 171 17.97 33.62 53.16
CA ARG A 171 17.96 34.36 54.42
C ARG A 171 16.80 35.34 54.62
N LEU A 172 15.98 35.04 55.63
CA LEU A 172 15.13 35.99 56.35
C LEU A 172 15.79 37.38 56.48
N PRO A 173 15.25 38.43 55.85
CA PRO A 173 15.36 39.78 56.35
C PRO A 173 14.15 40.05 57.26
N GLU A 174 14.40 40.74 58.37
CA GLU A 174 13.41 41.18 59.36
C GLU A 174 12.06 41.59 58.75
N ALA A 175 10.99 41.16 59.40
CA ALA A 175 9.62 41.42 58.98
C ALA A 175 9.31 42.94 59.00
N PRO A 176 8.95 43.56 57.86
CA PRO A 176 8.07 44.70 57.90
C PRO A 176 6.65 44.18 58.16
N ALA A 177 5.93 44.89 59.02
CA ALA A 177 4.61 44.52 59.50
C ALA A 177 3.69 43.98 58.39
N VAL A 178 3.28 42.71 58.52
CA VAL A 178 2.30 42.06 57.66
C VAL A 178 0.97 42.78 57.85
N THR A 179 0.64 43.68 56.92
CA THR A 179 -0.70 44.25 56.86
C THR A 179 -1.56 43.22 56.14
N VAL A 180 -2.24 42.36 56.90
CA VAL A 180 -3.25 41.43 56.36
C VAL A 180 -4.37 42.29 55.78
N ALA A 181 -4.42 42.43 54.47
CA ALA A 181 -5.56 43.01 53.79
C ALA A 181 -6.76 42.06 54.01
N ILE A 182 -7.57 42.34 55.03
CA ILE A 182 -8.89 41.76 55.21
C ILE A 182 -9.78 42.42 54.15
N GLY A 183 -9.68 41.95 52.92
CA GLY A 183 -10.48 42.41 51.80
C GLY A 183 -11.32 41.26 51.29
N THR A 184 -12.63 41.45 51.22
CA THR A 184 -13.66 40.56 50.66
C THR A 184 -13.48 40.19 49.17
N ASN A 185 -12.27 40.35 48.62
CA ASN A 185 -11.91 40.17 47.20
C ASN A 185 -10.76 39.18 46.98
N LEU A 186 -10.36 38.40 48.00
CA LEU A 186 -9.35 37.36 47.83
C LEU A 186 -9.87 36.28 46.85
N PRO A 187 -9.07 35.87 45.84
CA PRO A 187 -9.44 34.76 44.98
C PRO A 187 -9.74 33.51 45.83
N VAL A 188 -10.92 32.93 45.62
CA VAL A 188 -11.30 31.69 46.29
C VAL A 188 -10.54 30.54 45.65
N HIS A 189 -9.89 29.72 46.48
CA HIS A 189 -9.23 28.50 46.00
C HIS A 189 -10.29 27.46 45.61
N PRO A 190 -10.08 26.70 44.53
CA PRO A 190 -10.99 25.63 44.16
C PRO A 190 -10.91 24.49 45.18
N ILE A 191 -12.01 23.75 45.34
CA ILE A 191 -12.04 22.54 46.15
C ILE A 191 -12.26 21.33 45.24
N ASN A 192 -11.30 20.40 45.24
CA ASN A 192 -11.45 19.11 44.59
C ASN A 192 -12.37 18.20 45.41
N ARG A 193 -13.47 17.79 44.78
CA ARG A 193 -14.44 16.83 45.34
C ARG A 193 -14.43 15.49 44.60
N GLY A 194 -13.80 15.43 43.44
CA GLY A 194 -13.90 14.33 42.50
C GLY A 194 -12.73 13.35 42.52
N SER A 195 -12.88 12.28 41.75
CA SER A 195 -11.83 11.28 41.50
C SER A 195 -11.60 11.00 40.03
N SER A 196 -12.55 11.33 39.16
CA SER A 196 -12.43 11.02 37.75
C SER A 196 -11.29 11.84 37.14
N LYS A 197 -10.68 11.32 36.06
CA LYS A 197 -9.67 12.08 35.32
C LYS A 197 -10.19 13.44 34.85
N LYS A 198 -11.46 13.51 34.44
CA LYS A 198 -12.12 14.76 34.05
C LYS A 198 -12.17 15.75 35.23
N GLU A 199 -12.67 15.33 36.39
CA GLU A 199 -12.73 16.19 37.58
C GLU A 199 -11.34 16.65 38.04
N LYS A 200 -10.32 15.78 37.96
CA LYS A 200 -8.92 16.16 38.24
C LYS A 200 -8.43 17.28 37.31
N ARG A 201 -8.79 17.22 36.02
CA ARG A 201 -8.45 18.26 35.02
C ARG A 201 -9.20 19.57 35.28
N ASP A 202 -10.51 19.49 35.49
CA ASP A 202 -11.36 20.65 35.78
C ASP A 202 -10.87 21.39 37.05
N PHE A 203 -10.47 20.62 38.07
CA PHE A 203 -9.83 21.15 39.26
C PHE A 203 -8.50 21.84 38.95
N MET A 204 -7.61 21.22 38.17
CA MET A 204 -6.32 21.82 37.81
C MET A 204 -6.46 23.07 36.94
N ASP A 205 -7.43 23.13 36.03
CA ASP A 205 -7.76 24.34 35.28
C ASP A 205 -8.23 25.47 36.21
N SER A 206 -9.11 25.14 37.15
CA SER A 206 -9.58 26.08 38.16
C SER A 206 -8.44 26.55 39.07
N TYR A 207 -7.53 25.65 39.44
CA TYR A 207 -6.38 25.94 40.28
C TYR A 207 -5.33 26.79 39.54
N ALA A 208 -5.12 26.55 38.24
CA ALA A 208 -4.30 27.38 37.36
C ALA A 208 -4.80 28.82 37.31
N PHE A 209 -6.12 28.99 37.14
CA PHE A 209 -6.74 30.30 37.14
C PHE A 209 -6.63 30.99 38.51
N TYR A 210 -6.89 30.26 39.60
CA TYR A 210 -6.68 30.73 40.96
C TYR A 210 -5.22 31.22 41.17
N MET A 211 -4.23 30.41 40.81
CA MET A 211 -2.82 30.80 40.96
C MET A 211 -2.48 32.05 40.16
N ARG A 212 -2.94 32.19 38.91
CA ARG A 212 -2.68 33.40 38.11
C ARG A 212 -3.28 34.66 38.77
N ARG A 213 -4.49 34.54 39.34
CA ARG A 213 -5.12 35.64 40.09
C ARG A 213 -4.33 35.99 41.36
N MET A 214 -3.83 34.98 42.07
CA MET A 214 -2.98 35.19 43.25
C MET A 214 -1.64 35.84 42.89
N GLN A 215 -1.01 35.41 41.80
CA GLN A 215 0.23 36.01 41.30
C GLN A 215 0.01 37.48 40.91
N ALA A 216 -1.07 37.79 40.18
CA ALA A 216 -1.42 39.17 39.83
C ALA A 216 -1.68 40.04 41.07
N LEU A 217 -2.38 39.50 42.08
CA LEU A 217 -2.63 40.21 43.34
C LEU A 217 -1.32 40.53 44.09
N ASN A 218 -0.38 39.58 44.13
CA ASN A 218 0.94 39.73 44.74
C ASN A 218 1.87 40.68 43.97
N GLN A 219 1.64 40.89 42.67
CA GLN A 219 2.38 41.89 41.88
C GLN A 219 1.88 43.32 42.14
N GLY A 220 0.59 43.47 42.48
CA GLY A 220 -0.05 44.78 42.69
C GLY A 220 -0.02 45.29 44.14
N THR A 221 0.52 44.52 45.09
CA THR A 221 0.48 44.82 46.53
C THR A 221 1.85 44.55 47.16
N GLU A 222 2.30 45.39 48.11
CA GLU A 222 3.51 45.11 48.92
C GLU A 222 3.33 43.90 49.87
N ALA A 223 2.09 43.43 50.06
CA ALA A 223 1.76 42.26 50.85
C ALA A 223 1.90 40.97 50.02
N LYS A 224 2.67 40.00 50.52
CA LYS A 224 2.76 38.65 49.95
C LYS A 224 1.60 37.79 50.49
N VAL A 225 0.57 37.58 49.68
CA VAL A 225 -0.51 36.63 49.97
C VAL A 225 -0.06 35.22 49.59
N PHE A 226 -0.15 34.29 50.55
CA PHE A 226 0.23 32.89 50.35
C PHE A 226 -0.75 32.18 49.42
N VAL A 227 -0.23 31.34 48.51
CA VAL A 227 -1.03 30.48 47.64
C VAL A 227 -1.38 29.21 48.40
N MET A 228 -2.66 28.87 48.47
CA MET A 228 -3.10 27.64 49.13
C MET A 228 -2.50 26.42 48.44
N PRO A 229 -1.88 25.48 49.16
CA PRO A 229 -1.28 24.27 48.58
C PRO A 229 -2.36 23.32 48.07
N LEU A 230 -1.97 22.37 47.20
CA LEU A 230 -2.91 21.45 46.58
C LEU A 230 -3.59 20.57 47.62
N SER A 231 -2.86 20.08 48.63
CA SER A 231 -3.43 19.27 49.73
C SER A 231 -4.58 19.99 50.46
N SER A 232 -4.46 21.30 50.66
CA SER A 232 -5.48 22.11 51.34
C SER A 232 -6.69 22.43 50.46
N CYS A 233 -6.59 22.15 49.16
CA CYS A 233 -7.66 22.35 48.20
C CYS A 233 -8.45 21.05 47.94
N ILE A 234 -8.26 20.00 48.75
CA ILE A 234 -8.96 18.72 48.60
C ILE A 234 -9.95 18.54 49.75
N GLU A 235 -11.19 18.17 49.43
CA GLU A 235 -12.17 17.82 50.45
C GLU A 235 -11.70 16.62 51.29
N GLN A 236 -11.84 16.67 52.62
CA GLN A 236 -11.26 15.66 53.53
C GLN A 236 -11.63 14.22 53.15
N GLY A 237 -12.90 13.94 52.85
CA GLY A 237 -13.34 12.60 52.43
C GLY A 237 -12.68 12.13 51.13
N THR A 238 -12.46 13.06 50.21
CA THR A 238 -11.75 12.82 48.95
C THR A 238 -10.25 12.59 49.20
N MET A 239 -9.63 13.35 50.10
CA MET A 239 -8.23 13.18 50.47
C MET A 239 -7.97 11.80 51.09
N VAL A 240 -8.77 11.39 52.08
CA VAL A 240 -8.70 10.06 52.71
C VAL A 240 -8.76 8.95 51.66
N ARG A 241 -9.72 9.05 50.72
CA ARG A 241 -9.92 8.06 49.67
C ARG A 241 -8.72 7.99 48.71
N ILE A 242 -8.20 9.13 48.27
CA ILE A 242 -7.05 9.17 47.35
C ILE A 242 -5.81 8.60 48.02
N CYS A 243 -5.51 9.06 49.24
CA CYS A 243 -4.38 8.58 50.04
C CYS A 243 -4.44 7.05 50.24
N GLY A 244 -5.61 6.54 50.66
CA GLY A 244 -5.78 5.12 50.97
C GLY A 244 -5.83 4.18 49.75
N PHE A 245 -6.53 4.58 48.68
CA PHE A 245 -6.84 3.68 47.56
C PHE A 245 -6.05 3.93 46.27
N GLU A 246 -5.50 5.14 46.08
CA GLU A 246 -4.78 5.48 44.85
C GLU A 246 -3.28 5.69 45.10
N LEU A 247 -2.89 6.37 46.18
CA LEU A 247 -1.49 6.64 46.51
C LEU A 247 -0.88 5.62 47.49
N PHE A 248 -1.72 4.84 48.18
CA PHE A 248 -1.33 3.86 49.20
C PHE A 248 -0.41 4.45 50.29
N LYS A 249 -0.77 5.65 50.79
CA LYS A 249 -0.03 6.40 51.80
C LYS A 249 -0.97 7.01 52.85
N GLU A 250 -0.44 7.27 54.04
CA GLU A 250 -1.14 8.11 55.02
C GLU A 250 -1.12 9.59 54.57
N GLU A 251 -2.17 10.35 54.88
CA GLU A 251 -2.36 11.74 54.47
C GLU A 251 -1.14 12.62 54.74
N LYS A 252 -0.56 12.52 55.94
CA LYS A 252 0.62 13.28 56.36
C LYS A 252 1.92 12.94 55.60
N ASN A 253 1.95 11.81 54.90
CA ASN A 253 3.12 11.31 54.18
C ASN A 253 3.08 11.64 52.69
N VAL A 254 2.00 12.25 52.19
CA VAL A 254 1.89 12.69 50.80
C VAL A 254 2.41 14.12 50.69
N THR A 255 3.47 14.29 49.92
CA THR A 255 4.10 15.59 49.68
C THR A 255 3.33 16.41 48.64
N GLU A 256 3.50 17.73 48.64
CA GLU A 256 2.92 18.61 47.60
C GLU A 256 3.38 18.25 46.18
N ALA A 257 4.60 17.70 46.04
CA ALA A 257 5.09 17.21 44.76
C ALA A 257 4.27 16.00 44.28
N GLU A 258 3.96 15.07 45.18
CA GLU A 258 3.15 13.90 44.86
C GLU A 258 1.70 14.26 44.59
N TRP A 259 1.13 15.26 45.29
CA TRP A 259 -0.17 15.81 44.95
C TRP A 259 -0.19 16.40 43.55
N ARG A 260 0.83 17.18 43.21
CA ARG A 260 0.98 17.74 41.87
C ARG A 260 1.08 16.63 40.82
N ASP A 261 1.93 15.64 41.02
CA ASP A 261 2.11 14.54 40.06
C ASP A 261 0.83 13.70 39.91
N TYR A 262 0.13 13.47 41.02
CA TYR A 262 -1.18 12.81 41.03
C TYR A 262 -2.21 13.54 40.16
N PHE A 263 -2.35 14.86 40.30
CA PHE A 263 -3.27 15.62 39.48
C PHE A 263 -2.79 15.74 38.03
N LEU A 264 -1.49 15.92 37.79
CA LEU A 264 -0.90 15.99 36.45
C LEU A 264 -1.00 14.64 35.71
N SER A 265 -1.09 13.51 36.41
CA SER A 265 -1.34 12.21 35.76
C SER A 265 -2.65 12.18 34.96
N ALA A 266 -3.62 13.03 35.30
CA ALA A 266 -4.88 13.16 34.58
C ALA A 266 -4.73 13.80 33.18
N ARG A 267 -3.53 14.33 32.85
CA ARG A 267 -3.13 14.74 31.50
C ARG A 267 -2.99 13.55 30.55
N LEU A 268 -2.65 12.38 31.07
CA LEU A 268 -2.36 11.24 30.22
C LEU A 268 -3.66 10.59 29.73
N PRO A 269 -3.84 10.44 28.40
CA PRO A 269 -4.99 9.72 27.86
C PRO A 269 -5.03 8.29 28.40
N ASP A 270 -6.24 7.72 28.48
CA ASP A 270 -6.40 6.31 28.81
C ASP A 270 -5.75 5.42 27.74
N ASN A 271 -5.25 4.24 28.11
CA ASN A 271 -4.63 3.30 27.17
C ASN A 271 -5.58 2.92 26.02
N THR A 272 -6.89 2.94 26.28
CA THR A 272 -7.94 2.66 25.29
C THR A 272 -8.37 3.89 24.49
N ALA A 273 -7.94 5.10 24.87
CA ALA A 273 -8.45 6.35 24.31
C ALA A 273 -8.26 6.42 22.79
N TYR A 274 -7.11 6.01 22.26
CA TYR A 274 -6.84 5.96 20.82
C TYR A 274 -7.74 4.97 20.05
N LYS A 275 -8.03 3.81 20.66
CA LYS A 275 -8.95 2.83 20.06
C LYS A 275 -10.40 3.35 20.07
N THR A 276 -10.78 4.08 21.11
CA THR A 276 -12.08 4.73 21.21
C THR A 276 -12.21 5.89 20.22
N LEU A 277 -11.17 6.72 20.08
CA LEU A 277 -11.11 7.81 19.11
C LEU A 277 -11.34 7.30 17.68
N GLY A 278 -10.61 6.26 17.27
CA GLY A 278 -10.78 5.66 15.93
C GLY A 278 -12.19 5.14 15.67
N ARG A 279 -12.89 4.66 16.71
CA ARG A 279 -14.30 4.23 16.62
C ARG A 279 -15.24 5.42 16.49
N GLU A 280 -15.08 6.43 17.33
CA GLU A 280 -16.00 7.57 17.39
C GLU A 280 -15.85 8.51 16.20
N VAL A 281 -14.61 8.77 15.76
CA VAL A 281 -14.35 9.55 14.53
C VAL A 281 -14.90 8.85 13.30
N LYS A 282 -14.85 7.51 13.23
CA LYS A 282 -15.44 6.74 12.12
C LYS A 282 -16.96 6.87 12.05
N ASN A 283 -17.60 7.11 13.18
CA ASN A 283 -19.05 7.31 13.27
C ASN A 283 -19.45 8.80 13.16
N LEU A 284 -18.48 9.70 13.10
CA LEU A 284 -18.72 11.12 12.92
C LEU A 284 -19.24 11.35 11.50
N CYS A 285 -20.41 11.97 11.37
CA CYS A 285 -21.03 12.25 10.08
C CYS A 285 -21.59 13.66 10.05
N ILE A 286 -21.73 14.21 8.85
CA ILE A 286 -22.32 15.53 8.66
C ILE A 286 -23.81 15.43 8.98
N ASP A 287 -24.27 16.26 9.91
CA ASP A 287 -25.70 16.44 10.17
C ASP A 287 -26.36 17.05 8.91
N THR A 288 -27.25 16.29 8.27
CA THR A 288 -27.92 16.72 7.04
C THR A 288 -29.23 17.46 7.30
N GLU A 289 -29.71 17.49 8.56
CA GLU A 289 -30.94 18.19 8.94
C GLU A 289 -30.73 19.71 9.05
N LEU A 290 -29.50 20.16 9.29
CA LEU A 290 -29.14 21.59 9.23
C LEU A 290 -29.25 22.09 7.78
N GLN A 291 -29.86 23.24 7.53
CA GLN A 291 -30.01 23.75 6.16
C GLN A 291 -28.73 24.37 5.59
N ASP A 292 -27.94 24.99 6.45
CA ASP A 292 -26.76 25.76 6.07
C ASP A 292 -25.46 24.94 6.14
N VAL A 293 -24.63 25.02 5.09
CA VAL A 293 -23.39 24.25 4.94
C VAL A 293 -22.33 24.66 5.96
N GLU A 294 -22.27 25.96 6.30
CA GLU A 294 -21.34 26.45 7.32
C GLU A 294 -21.70 25.88 8.69
N SER A 295 -23.00 25.92 9.03
CA SER A 295 -23.54 25.33 10.26
C SER A 295 -23.30 23.82 10.36
N ARG A 296 -23.43 23.09 9.25
CA ARG A 296 -23.10 21.65 9.17
C ARG A 296 -21.64 21.37 9.50
N LEU A 297 -20.73 22.16 8.94
CA LEU A 297 -19.30 22.02 9.18
C LEU A 297 -18.93 22.43 10.61
N SER A 298 -19.50 23.53 11.12
CA SER A 298 -19.30 23.97 12.50
C SER A 298 -19.77 22.92 13.50
N ARG A 299 -20.93 22.28 13.25
CA ARG A 299 -21.45 21.20 14.09
C ARG A 299 -20.51 19.99 14.08
N LEU A 300 -20.09 19.54 12.89
CA LEU A 300 -19.16 18.42 12.75
C LEU A 300 -17.85 18.66 13.50
N MET A 301 -17.30 19.87 13.38
CA MET A 301 -16.07 20.28 14.08
C MET A 301 -16.27 20.33 15.60
N ALA A 302 -17.41 20.84 16.07
CA ALA A 302 -17.73 20.86 17.50
C ALA A 302 -17.81 19.43 18.07
N ASP A 303 -18.48 18.53 17.37
CA ASP A 303 -18.64 17.13 17.79
C ASP A 303 -17.27 16.40 17.81
N PHE A 304 -16.39 16.69 16.84
CA PHE A 304 -15.01 16.19 16.85
C PHE A 304 -14.22 16.70 18.06
N TYR A 305 -14.27 18.00 18.36
CA TYR A 305 -13.57 18.57 19.51
C TYR A 305 -14.11 18.05 20.84
N GLU A 306 -15.41 17.79 20.93
CA GLU A 306 -16.01 17.16 22.11
C GLU A 306 -15.46 15.75 22.34
N ILE A 307 -15.29 14.96 21.26
CA ILE A 307 -14.68 13.62 21.34
C ILE A 307 -13.22 13.71 21.82
N VAL A 308 -12.44 14.63 21.25
CA VAL A 308 -11.03 14.80 21.61
C VAL A 308 -10.86 15.26 23.06
N ASP A 309 -11.66 16.23 23.50
CA ASP A 309 -11.67 16.74 24.88
C ASP A 309 -12.11 15.65 25.87
N ARG A 310 -13.19 14.91 25.54
CA ARG A 310 -13.69 13.81 26.36
C ARG A 310 -12.64 12.70 26.55
N LEU A 311 -11.98 12.32 25.46
CA LEU A 311 -10.95 11.28 25.49
C LEU A 311 -9.61 11.78 26.06
N ASN A 312 -9.50 13.09 26.31
CA ASN A 312 -8.29 13.74 26.80
C ASN A 312 -7.09 13.43 25.91
N ILE A 313 -7.31 13.54 24.60
CA ILE A 313 -6.29 13.31 23.60
C ILE A 313 -5.92 14.61 22.87
N GLU A 314 -5.99 15.73 23.58
CA GLU A 314 -5.55 17.03 23.07
C GLU A 314 -4.09 17.00 22.59
N ASP A 315 -3.26 16.11 23.17
CA ASP A 315 -1.87 15.87 22.77
C ASP A 315 -1.72 15.18 21.39
N ILE A 316 -2.76 14.56 20.79
CA ILE A 316 -2.66 14.08 19.37
C ILE A 316 -2.51 15.24 18.41
N VAL A 317 -2.99 16.43 18.76
CA VAL A 317 -2.73 17.61 17.94
C VAL A 317 -1.22 17.93 17.90
N GLN A 318 -0.39 17.28 18.74
CA GLN A 318 1.06 17.50 18.84
C GLN A 318 1.96 16.31 18.48
N ALA A 319 1.43 15.14 18.13
CA ALA A 319 2.29 14.00 17.78
C ALA A 319 2.75 14.10 16.32
N GLU A 320 3.98 14.58 16.10
CA GLU A 320 4.72 14.40 14.84
C GLU A 320 4.72 12.90 14.46
N PRO A 321 4.44 12.55 13.20
CA PRO A 321 4.52 11.17 12.75
C PRO A 321 6.00 10.73 12.67
N LYS A 322 6.33 9.63 13.34
CA LYS A 322 7.58 8.88 13.13
C LYS A 322 7.59 8.18 11.78
#